data_AF-A0A925QTP1-F1
#
_entry.id   AF-A0A925QTP1-F1
#
_cell.length_a   1.000
_cell.length_b   1.000
_cell.length_c   1.000
_cell.angle_alpha   90.00
_cell.angle_beta   90.00
_cell.angle_gamma   90.00
#
_symmetry.space_group_name_H-M   'P 1'
#
loop_
_entity.id
_entity.type
_entity.pdbx_description
1 polymer ?
#
loop_
_entity_poly.entity_id
_entity_poly.type
_entity_poly.pdbx_seq_one_letter_code
_entity_poly.pdbx_strand_id
1 'polypeptide(L)'
;MFQFLATLTCALFAGAALYINLVEHPARVSCGIAAAVAQWAPSYQRATWMQAPLAIIGLISALIAWRAGASYWWLIGAVLLGAVVPFTFLVIMPTNRRLLAPDLDAGEARRLLQKWNALHGVRTALSIAALIIFLICFPPR
;
A
#
# COMPACT_ATOMS: atom_id res chain seq x y z
N MET A 1 -21.99 -9.56 -1.71
CA MET A 1 -21.23 -9.38 -0.46
C MET A 1 -19.72 -9.29 -0.68
N PHE A 2 -19.07 -10.33 -1.22
CA PHE A 2 -17.60 -10.34 -1.38
C PHE A 2 -17.06 -9.26 -2.32
N GLN A 3 -17.79 -8.94 -3.40
CA GLN A 3 -17.47 -7.79 -4.25
C GLN A 3 -17.39 -6.49 -3.45
N PHE A 4 -18.39 -6.22 -2.60
CA PHE A 4 -18.40 -5.04 -1.73
C PHE A 4 -17.21 -5.01 -0.78
N LEU A 5 -16.92 -6.12 -0.09
CA LEU A 5 -15.80 -6.19 0.86
C LEU A 5 -14.45 -5.98 0.18
N ALA A 6 -14.26 -6.58 -1.00
CA ALA A 6 -13.08 -6.36 -1.84
C ALA A 6 -12.93 -4.89 -2.24
N THR A 7 -13.98 -4.27 -2.77
CA THR A 7 -13.95 -2.85 -3.16
C THR A 7 -13.69 -1.93 -1.98
N LEU A 8 -14.37 -2.15 -0.85
CA LEU A 8 -14.23 -1.32 0.36
C LEU A 8 -12.80 -1.39 0.92
N THR A 9 -12.27 -2.58 1.11
CA THR A 9 -10.91 -2.76 1.65
C THR A 9 -9.83 -2.26 0.69
N CYS A 10 -10.01 -2.48 -0.62
CA CYS A 10 -9.15 -1.91 -1.65
C CYS A 10 -9.19 -0.38 -1.65
N ALA A 11 -10.37 0.23 -1.48
CA ALA A 11 -10.52 1.68 -1.42
C ALA A 11 -9.81 2.28 -0.20
N LEU A 12 -9.99 1.68 0.99
CA LEU A 12 -9.30 2.10 2.20
C LEU A 12 -7.78 1.96 2.07
N PHE A 13 -7.31 0.85 1.49
CA PHE A 13 -5.88 0.64 1.23
C PHE A 13 -5.33 1.70 0.27
N ALA A 14 -5.96 1.88 -0.89
CA ALA A 14 -5.51 2.78 -1.94
C ALA A 14 -5.54 4.24 -1.48
N GLY A 15 -6.58 4.65 -0.75
CA GLY A 15 -6.69 5.97 -0.16
C GLY A 15 -5.58 6.24 0.87
N ALA A 16 -5.31 5.30 1.78
CA ALA A 16 -4.22 5.43 2.74
C ALA A 16 -2.84 5.46 2.03
N ALA A 17 -2.63 4.60 1.03
CA ALA A 17 -1.38 4.58 0.27
C ALA A 17 -1.15 5.90 -0.49
N LEU A 18 -2.19 6.42 -1.14
CA LEU A 18 -2.15 7.71 -1.84
C LEU A 18 -1.84 8.86 -0.89
N TYR A 19 -2.52 8.92 0.26
CA TYR A 19 -2.28 9.95 1.27
C TYR A 19 -0.85 9.90 1.81
N ILE A 20 -0.35 8.71 2.15
CA ILE A 20 1.02 8.54 2.63
C ILE A 20 2.03 9.05 1.60
N ASN A 21 1.79 8.75 0.33
CA ASN A 21 2.77 8.97 -0.73
C ASN A 21 2.83 10.42 -1.21
N LEU A 22 1.67 11.09 -1.29
CA LEU A 22 1.54 12.46 -1.79
C LEU A 22 1.45 13.52 -0.70
N VAL A 23 1.04 13.16 0.52
CA VAL A 23 0.76 14.13 1.59
C VAL A 23 1.66 13.89 2.80
N GLU A 24 1.53 12.74 3.46
CA GLU A 24 2.25 12.49 4.73
C GLU A 24 3.76 12.49 4.54
N HIS A 25 4.27 11.75 3.55
CA HIS A 25 5.71 11.61 3.38
C HIS A 25 6.40 12.91 2.92
N PRO A 26 5.90 13.66 1.92
CA PRO A 26 6.48 14.95 1.57
C PRO A 26 6.47 15.95 2.73
N ALA A 27 5.37 16.05 3.47
CA ALA A 27 5.29 16.92 4.65
C ALA A 27 6.28 16.48 5.73
N ARG A 28 6.36 15.18 6.02
CA ARG A 28 7.32 14.60 6.96
C ARG A 28 8.76 14.98 6.64
N VAL A 29 9.18 14.85 5.38
CA VAL A 29 10.55 15.17 4.95
C VAL A 29 10.84 16.68 5.00
N SER A 30 9.85 17.53 4.75
CA SER A 30 10.01 18.99 4.84
C SER A 30 10.32 19.50 6.25
N CYS A 31 9.97 18.74 7.30
CA CYS A 31 10.28 19.07 8.69
C CYS A 31 11.74 18.77 9.10
N GLY A 32 12.58 18.30 8.16
CA GLY A 32 13.96 17.92 8.41
C GLY A 32 14.14 16.42 8.64
N ILE A 33 15.33 15.90 8.30
CA ILE A 33 15.58 14.45 8.23
C ILE A 33 15.48 13.75 9.59
N ALA A 34 15.98 14.38 10.66
CA ALA A 34 15.90 13.82 12.00
C ALA A 34 14.44 13.64 12.45
N ALA A 35 13.61 14.67 12.28
CA ALA A 35 12.18 14.60 12.56
C ALA A 35 11.48 13.58 11.65
N ALA A 36 11.88 13.52 10.37
CA ALA A 36 11.29 12.60 9.42
C ALA A 36 11.52 11.13 9.81
N VAL A 37 12.74 10.75 10.17
CA VAL A 37 13.05 9.38 10.63
C VAL A 37 12.31 9.08 11.95
N ALA A 38 12.31 10.03 12.89
CA ALA A 38 11.67 9.87 14.19
C ALA A 38 10.14 9.64 14.07
N GLN A 39 9.46 10.32 13.15
CA GLN A 39 8.03 10.10 12.90
C GLN A 39 7.77 8.88 12.01
N TRP A 40 8.63 8.63 11.01
CA TRP A 40 8.45 7.53 10.06
C TRP A 40 8.40 6.17 10.76
N ALA A 41 9.32 5.87 11.69
CA ALA A 41 9.38 4.56 12.33
C ALA A 41 8.08 4.15 13.06
N PRO A 42 7.51 4.96 13.98
CA PRO A 42 6.25 4.65 14.63
C PRO A 42 5.04 4.72 13.67
N SER A 43 5.07 5.57 12.63
CA SER A 43 4.03 5.62 11.61
C SER A 43 4.01 4.33 10.77
N TYR A 44 5.18 3.88 10.30
CA TYR A 44 5.37 2.65 9.52
C TYR A 44 4.81 1.41 10.23
N GLN A 45 5.09 1.25 11.52
CA GLN A 45 4.59 0.12 12.31
C GLN A 45 3.05 0.11 12.36
N ARG A 46 2.42 1.26 12.61
CA ARG A 46 0.96 1.41 12.66
C ARG A 46 0.32 1.20 11.28
N ALA A 47 0.93 1.79 10.25
CA ALA A 47 0.48 1.63 8.87
C ALA A 47 0.52 0.16 8.43
N THR A 48 1.51 -0.62 8.87
CA THR A 48 1.59 -2.06 8.59
C THR A 48 0.39 -2.82 9.15
N TRP A 49 0.02 -2.56 10.41
CA TRP A 49 -1.14 -3.17 11.06
C TRP A 49 -2.48 -2.79 10.43
N MET A 50 -2.56 -1.63 9.78
CA MET A 50 -3.75 -1.22 9.04
C MET A 50 -3.78 -1.77 7.61
N GLN A 51 -2.69 -1.60 6.84
CA GLN A 51 -2.70 -1.86 5.39
C GLN A 51 -2.56 -3.34 5.03
N ALA A 52 -1.80 -4.14 5.79
CA ALA A 52 -1.61 -5.54 5.44
C ALA A 52 -2.93 -6.35 5.52
N PRO A 53 -3.75 -6.22 6.59
CA PRO A 53 -5.06 -6.86 6.63
C PRO A 53 -5.99 -6.40 5.50
N LEU A 54 -6.01 -5.11 5.17
CA LEU A 54 -6.83 -4.58 4.08
C LEU A 54 -6.49 -5.23 2.73
N ALA A 55 -5.20 -5.35 2.41
CA ALA A 55 -4.76 -6.00 1.17
C ALA A 55 -5.14 -7.50 1.14
N ILE A 56 -4.96 -8.22 2.25
CA ILE A 56 -5.26 -9.65 2.34
C ILE A 56 -6.77 -9.91 2.26
N ILE A 57 -7.58 -9.17 3.02
CA ILE A 57 -9.04 -9.30 2.99
C ILE A 57 -9.57 -8.94 1.60
N GLY A 58 -9.05 -7.88 0.99
CA GLY A 58 -9.43 -7.47 -0.35
C GLY A 58 -9.10 -8.51 -1.41
N LEU A 59 -7.88 -9.07 -1.37
CA LEU A 59 -7.43 -10.16 -2.23
C LEU A 59 -8.36 -11.37 -2.11
N ILE A 60 -8.56 -11.89 -0.89
CA ILE A 60 -9.37 -13.10 -0.66
C ILE A 60 -10.82 -12.85 -1.10
N SER A 61 -11.38 -11.70 -0.76
CA SER A 61 -12.76 -11.35 -1.14
C SER A 61 -12.93 -11.27 -2.66
N ALA A 62 -11.96 -10.69 -3.38
CA ALA A 62 -11.99 -10.59 -4.84
C ALA A 62 -11.85 -11.96 -5.51
N LEU A 63 -11.00 -12.85 -4.97
CA LEU A 63 -10.88 -14.23 -5.45
C LEU A 63 -12.17 -15.03 -5.23
N ILE A 64 -12.82 -14.88 -4.07
CA ILE A 64 -14.11 -15.51 -3.79
C ILE A 64 -15.19 -14.97 -4.73
N ALA A 65 -15.24 -13.65 -4.95
CA ALA A 65 -16.19 -13.04 -5.87
C ALA A 65 -16.04 -13.57 -7.31
N TRP A 66 -14.81 -13.64 -7.81
CA TRP A 66 -14.50 -14.22 -9.12
C TRP A 66 -14.93 -15.69 -9.20
N ARG A 67 -14.58 -16.50 -8.19
CA ARG A 67 -14.98 -17.91 -8.14
C ARG A 67 -16.50 -18.10 -8.07
N ALA A 68 -17.22 -17.14 -7.49
CA ALA A 68 -18.68 -17.13 -7.39
C ALA A 68 -19.39 -16.58 -8.64
N GLY A 69 -18.66 -16.33 -9.74
CA GLY A 69 -19.24 -15.94 -11.03
C GLY A 69 -19.12 -14.46 -11.37
N ALA A 70 -18.42 -13.65 -10.57
CA ALA A 70 -18.07 -12.29 -10.98
C ALA A 70 -17.11 -12.31 -12.18
N SER A 71 -17.08 -11.23 -12.97
CA SER A 71 -16.30 -11.16 -14.20
C SER A 71 -14.81 -11.46 -13.97
N TYR A 72 -14.12 -11.95 -15.01
CA TYR A 72 -12.68 -12.26 -14.96
C TYR A 72 -11.81 -11.09 -14.47
N TRP A 73 -12.25 -9.85 -14.66
CA TRP A 73 -11.60 -8.65 -14.16
C TRP A 73 -11.43 -8.62 -12.63
N TRP A 74 -12.30 -9.30 -11.88
CA TRP A 74 -12.14 -9.45 -10.44
C TRP A 74 -10.87 -10.24 -10.07
N LEU A 75 -10.49 -11.25 -10.87
CA LEU A 75 -9.22 -11.95 -10.69
C LEU A 75 -8.02 -11.03 -10.97
N ILE A 76 -8.09 -10.22 -12.03
CA ILE A 76 -7.02 -9.26 -12.36
C ILE A 76 -6.85 -8.24 -11.23
N GLY A 77 -7.94 -7.64 -10.75
CA GLY A 77 -7.89 -6.73 -9.60
C GLY A 77 -7.37 -7.41 -8.33
N ALA A 78 -7.74 -8.67 -8.09
CA ALA A 78 -7.22 -9.47 -6.99
C ALA A 78 -5.70 -9.64 -7.09
N VAL A 79 -5.18 -10.01 -8.26
CA VAL A 79 -3.74 -10.15 -8.50
C VAL A 79 -3.00 -8.82 -8.28
N LEU A 80 -3.53 -7.70 -8.78
CA LEU A 80 -2.91 -6.38 -8.59
C LEU A 80 -2.84 -5.98 -7.12
N LEU A 81 -3.95 -6.12 -6.36
CA LEU A 81 -3.99 -5.81 -4.92
C LEU A 81 -3.14 -6.81 -4.11
N GLY A 82 -3.14 -8.08 -4.51
CA GLY A 82 -2.33 -9.12 -3.88
C GLY A 82 -0.84 -8.91 -4.08
N ALA A 83 -0.41 -8.49 -5.28
CA ALA A 83 0.99 -8.26 -5.65
C ALA A 83 1.68 -7.22 -4.77
N VAL A 84 0.91 -6.34 -4.14
CA VAL A 84 1.42 -5.33 -3.21
C VAL A 84 2.11 -5.97 -2.01
N VAL A 85 1.67 -7.16 -1.58
CA VAL A 85 2.25 -7.90 -0.44
C VAL A 85 3.65 -8.46 -0.74
N PRO A 86 3.87 -9.32 -1.76
CA PRO A 86 5.20 -9.81 -2.09
C PRO A 86 6.13 -8.67 -2.53
N PHE A 87 5.63 -7.65 -3.23
CA PHE A 87 6.42 -6.47 -3.56
C PHE A 87 6.95 -5.76 -2.30
N THR A 88 6.11 -5.64 -1.27
CA THR A 88 6.53 -5.05 0.01
C THR A 88 7.64 -5.88 0.66
N PHE A 89 7.48 -7.20 0.78
CA PHE A 89 8.47 -8.04 1.44
C PHE A 89 9.79 -8.17 0.68
N LEU A 90 9.74 -8.25 -0.64
CA LEU A 90 10.93 -8.50 -1.47
C LEU A 90 11.68 -7.21 -1.82
N VAL A 91 10.96 -6.12 -2.11
CA VAL A 91 11.55 -4.89 -2.67
C VAL A 91 11.65 -3.77 -1.63
N ILE A 92 10.62 -3.59 -0.82
CA ILE A 92 10.56 -2.46 0.13
C ILE A 92 11.24 -2.80 1.46
N MET A 93 11.05 -4.01 1.96
CA MET A 93 11.53 -4.42 3.29
C MET A 93 13.03 -4.20 3.53
N PRO A 94 13.95 -4.38 2.55
CA PRO A 94 15.35 -4.02 2.72
C PRO A 94 15.56 -2.53 3.04
N THR A 95 14.79 -1.66 2.39
CA THR A 95 14.80 -0.20 2.65
C THR A 95 14.27 0.09 4.06
N ASN A 96 13.18 -0.55 4.47
CA ASN A 96 12.62 -0.40 5.82
C ASN A 96 13.62 -0.82 6.90
N ARG A 97 14.29 -1.97 6.73
CA ARG A 97 15.28 -2.47 7.69
C ARG A 97 16.45 -1.52 7.85
N ARG A 98 16.96 -0.93 6.75
CA ARG A 98 18.04 0.05 6.84
C ARG A 98 17.58 1.37 7.48
N LEU A 99 16.37 1.84 7.18
CA LEU A 99 15.79 3.02 7.83
C LEU A 99 15.56 2.85 9.36
N LEU A 100 15.48 1.60 9.84
CA LEU A 100 15.35 1.27 11.27
C LEU A 100 16.71 1.01 11.94
N ALA A 101 17.82 1.05 11.22
CA ALA A 101 19.13 0.74 11.76
C ALA A 101 19.62 1.85 12.71
N PRO A 102 20.24 1.50 13.85
CA PRO A 102 20.66 2.49 14.85
C PRO A 102 21.84 3.36 14.40
N ASP A 103 22.61 2.90 13.41
CA ASP A 103 23.78 3.55 12.83
C ASP A 103 23.44 4.40 11.58
N LEU A 104 22.16 4.68 11.33
CA LEU A 104 21.71 5.40 10.15
C LEU A 104 22.17 6.87 10.17
N ASP A 105 22.98 7.27 9.19
CA ASP A 105 23.40 8.65 9.02
C ASP A 105 22.34 9.51 8.29
N ALA A 106 22.42 10.83 8.44
CA ALA A 106 21.43 11.76 7.89
C ALA A 106 21.39 11.80 6.36
N GLY A 107 22.54 11.64 5.69
CA GLY A 107 22.62 11.64 4.23
C GLY A 107 21.99 10.37 3.65
N GLU A 108 22.29 9.22 4.25
CA GLU A 108 21.68 7.95 3.89
C GLU A 108 20.18 7.95 4.19
N ALA A 109 19.76 8.43 5.36
CA ALA A 109 18.35 8.54 5.74
C ALA A 109 17.54 9.32 4.69
N ARG A 110 18.04 10.46 4.21
CA ARG A 110 17.39 11.24 3.15
C ARG A 110 17.19 10.43 1.89
N ARG A 111 18.25 9.77 1.40
CA ARG A 111 18.21 8.95 0.19
C ARG A 111 17.24 7.78 0.33
N LEU A 112 17.25 7.11 1.48
CA LEU A 112 16.40 5.96 1.75
C LEU A 112 14.93 6.36 1.91
N LEU A 113 14.63 7.50 2.53
CA LEU A 113 13.25 8.02 2.61
C LEU A 113 12.70 8.36 1.21
N GLN A 114 13.51 8.98 0.36
CA GLN A 114 13.13 9.24 -1.04
C GLN A 114 12.88 7.94 -1.82
N LYS A 115 13.80 6.97 -1.71
CA LYS A 115 13.63 5.63 -2.29
C LYS A 115 12.39 4.94 -1.76
N TRP A 116 12.15 5.01 -0.46
CA TRP A 116 10.98 4.45 0.21
C TRP A 116 9.70 5.02 -0.38
N ASN A 117 9.62 6.34 -0.58
CA ASN A 117 8.44 6.97 -1.16
C ASN A 117 8.23 6.54 -2.61
N ALA A 118 9.29 6.50 -3.43
CA ALA A 118 9.20 6.06 -4.82
C ALA A 118 8.70 4.61 -4.92
N LEU A 119 9.22 3.71 -4.09
CA LEU A 119 8.76 2.31 -4.05
C LEU A 119 7.30 2.19 -3.57
N HIS A 120 6.89 3.00 -2.61
CA HIS A 120 5.48 3.04 -2.18
C HIS A 120 4.56 3.59 -3.27
N GLY A 121 5.06 4.41 -4.19
CA GLY A 121 4.31 4.84 -5.38
C GLY A 121 3.88 3.68 -6.27
N VAL A 122 4.70 2.63 -6.38
CA VAL A 122 4.31 1.40 -7.10
C VAL A 122 3.13 0.73 -6.39
N ARG A 123 3.17 0.62 -5.05
CA ARG A 123 2.04 0.06 -4.27
C ARG A 123 0.77 0.87 -4.47
N THR A 124 0.87 2.19 -4.43
CA THR A 124 -0.24 3.11 -4.68
C THR A 124 -0.83 2.88 -6.07
N ALA A 125 -0.02 2.88 -7.12
CA ALA A 125 -0.47 2.66 -8.50
C ALA A 125 -1.17 1.31 -8.69
N LEU A 126 -0.60 0.21 -8.18
CA LEU A 126 -1.20 -1.12 -8.24
C LEU A 126 -2.57 -1.15 -7.55
N SER A 127 -2.67 -0.58 -6.35
CA SER A 127 -3.92 -0.57 -5.59
C SER A 127 -5.00 0.34 -6.19
N ILE A 128 -4.62 1.48 -6.80
CA ILE A 128 -5.55 2.35 -7.52
C ILE A 128 -6.05 1.64 -8.78
N ALA A 129 -5.18 0.99 -9.53
CA ALA A 129 -5.59 0.21 -10.70
C ALA A 129 -6.57 -0.91 -10.32
N ALA A 130 -6.28 -1.65 -9.24
CA ALA A 130 -7.20 -2.65 -8.69
C ALA A 130 -8.56 -2.03 -8.30
N LEU A 131 -8.54 -0.88 -7.61
CA LEU A 131 -9.75 -0.18 -7.19
C LEU A 131 -10.60 0.26 -8.39
N ILE A 132 -9.99 0.85 -9.42
CA ILE A 132 -10.69 1.27 -10.64
C ILE A 132 -11.37 0.06 -11.29
N ILE A 133 -10.68 -1.08 -11.40
CA ILE A 133 -11.26 -2.31 -11.93
C ILE A 133 -12.46 -2.75 -11.09
N PHE A 134 -12.32 -2.80 -9.76
CA PHE A 134 -13.41 -3.21 -8.86
C PHE A 134 -14.61 -2.27 -8.92
N LEU A 135 -14.40 -0.96 -9.09
CA LEU A 135 -15.48 0.01 -9.21
C LEU A 135 -16.22 -0.12 -10.55
N ILE A 136 -15.50 -0.27 -11.67
CA ILE A 136 -16.10 -0.43 -13.00
C ILE A 136 -16.87 -1.76 -13.10
N CYS A 137 -16.34 -2.82 -12.51
CA CYS A 137 -16.95 -4.15 -12.53
C CYS A 137 -17.96 -4.37 -11.40
N PHE A 138 -18.25 -3.34 -10.60
CA PHE A 138 -19.23 -3.43 -9.53
C PHE A 138 -20.64 -3.43 -10.14
N PRO A 139 -21.50 -4.42 -9.81
CA PRO A 139 -22.82 -4.48 -10.41
C PRO A 139 -23.67 -3.28 -9.97
N PRO A 140 -24.43 -2.65 -10.89
CA PRO A 140 -25.50 -1.75 -10.50
C PRO A 140 -26.54 -2.51 -9.68
N ARG A 141 -27.13 -1.84 -8.69
CA ARG A 141 -28.17 -2.42 -7.84
C ARG A 141 -29.46 -2.63 -8.62
#